data_AF-A0A8H5QRB1-F1
#
_entry.id   AF-A0A8H5QRB1-F1
#
_cell.length_a   1.000
_cell.length_b   1.000
_cell.length_c   1.000
_cell.angle_alpha   90.00
_cell.angle_beta   90.00
_cell.angle_gamma   90.00
#
_symmetry.space_group_name_H-M   'P 1'
#
loop_
_entity.id
_entity.type
_entity.pdbx_description
1 polymer ?
#
loop_
_entity_poly.entity_id
_entity_poly.type
_entity_poly.pdbx_seq_one_letter_code
_entity_poly.pdbx_strand_id
1 'polypeptide(L)'
;MSSSEPQSPLSEPSSDPYPGPPLLLNLPPELIDNILSHLSPYDLSAISATCRDLHKHALSDVLWYPLVQENVPGVTLTSPQPCGSYHELYVAHDRLWFLPRQKIWFCDRDLTGRLMIVRYDPRRGCIEGYQLLASRDRQIQQSFIGQGDVLINEFDPKVKLHLDKPVLQFRVGERAPEDFLSRPGANRFADEMPVTLDDRIDALFSNFMLTCELDQEEAQQNLNSRFPYGNIWPPPHIPSDHHVSGSSTQVTSEGIFVKTPSSRPQRREEVSERFFRIRQWMEMAGGLSRIGMAAGLGGIYNMLRLSRTAVDGGMPNVHVGEELVTYSTLDPKLYTPTVLKPWRGIWVGDYSTHGCEFLLIHQPDDETSATDEELGLVIRDSESDEEWEARRTEGRTFQGRLEAIKLTGDPNVPRGEITFVADDIGPGGLVDGPPVDPCFQGMRVVHSKGHIANTGFASDRYIESQLIFVSHDRLAQHWVGFGHINYFQRVDVDEFLKV
;
A
#
# COMPACT_ATOMS: atom_id res chain seq x y z
N MET A 1 64.02 -39.36 -57.20
CA MET A 1 62.61 -39.00 -56.96
C MET A 1 62.04 -39.97 -55.94
N SER A 2 61.98 -39.57 -54.67
CA SER A 2 61.24 -40.29 -53.65
C SER A 2 60.67 -39.22 -52.73
N SER A 3 59.36 -39.05 -52.85
CA SER A 3 58.59 -37.95 -52.27
C SER A 3 58.09 -38.38 -50.90
N SER A 4 58.46 -37.60 -49.90
CA SER A 4 57.99 -37.68 -48.52
C SER A 4 56.56 -37.16 -48.40
N GLU A 5 55.63 -38.00 -47.92
CA GLU A 5 54.34 -37.58 -47.39
C GLU A 5 54.45 -37.31 -45.87
N PRO A 6 53.86 -36.23 -45.35
CA PRO A 6 53.88 -35.92 -43.93
C PRO A 6 52.78 -36.66 -43.16
N GLN A 7 53.16 -37.37 -42.10
CA GLN A 7 52.23 -37.98 -41.14
C GLN A 7 51.55 -36.89 -40.29
N SER A 8 50.22 -36.86 -40.34
CA SER A 8 49.37 -36.11 -39.41
C SER A 8 49.41 -36.72 -38.00
N PRO A 9 49.56 -35.93 -36.92
CA PRO A 9 49.32 -36.43 -35.57
C PRO A 9 47.83 -36.26 -35.26
N LEU A 10 47.02 -37.27 -35.62
CA LEU A 10 45.72 -37.45 -34.98
C LEU A 10 45.98 -38.14 -33.64
N SER A 11 46.15 -37.34 -32.59
CA SER A 11 46.05 -37.82 -31.21
C SER A 11 44.61 -38.27 -30.98
N GLU A 12 44.42 -39.56 -30.73
CA GLU A 12 43.16 -40.10 -30.24
C GLU A 12 42.75 -39.38 -28.95
N PRO A 13 41.47 -39.01 -28.75
CA PRO A 13 41.04 -38.47 -27.47
C PRO A 13 41.12 -39.58 -26.43
N SER A 14 42.00 -39.42 -25.44
CA SER A 14 42.00 -40.21 -24.22
C SER A 14 40.62 -40.06 -23.57
N SER A 15 39.86 -41.15 -23.60
CA SER A 15 38.61 -41.28 -22.87
C SER A 15 38.94 -41.55 -21.41
N ASP A 16 39.20 -40.50 -20.63
CA ASP A 16 39.17 -40.59 -19.17
C ASP A 16 37.70 -40.76 -18.73
N PRO A 17 37.33 -41.87 -18.06
CA PRO A 17 35.94 -42.17 -17.73
C PRO A 17 35.52 -41.60 -16.36
N TYR A 18 36.31 -40.73 -15.74
CA TYR A 18 35.98 -40.14 -14.44
C TYR A 18 35.61 -38.67 -14.63
N PRO A 19 34.33 -38.27 -14.45
CA PRO A 19 34.00 -36.86 -14.32
C PRO A 19 34.83 -36.32 -13.14
N GLY A 20 35.72 -35.37 -13.44
CA GLY A 20 36.51 -34.69 -12.41
C GLY A 20 35.59 -34.13 -11.32
N PRO A 21 36.09 -33.96 -10.09
CA PRO A 21 35.27 -33.48 -8.99
C PRO A 21 34.62 -32.14 -9.39
N PRO A 22 33.31 -31.97 -9.11
CA PRO A 22 32.55 -30.81 -9.56
C PRO A 22 33.26 -29.51 -9.20
N LEU A 23 33.52 -28.68 -10.21
CA LEU A 23 34.35 -27.48 -10.11
C LEU A 23 33.88 -26.51 -9.02
N LEU A 24 32.56 -26.42 -8.81
CA LEU A 24 31.95 -25.58 -7.77
C LEU A 24 32.22 -26.10 -6.35
N LEU A 25 32.16 -27.41 -6.14
CA LEU A 25 32.36 -28.03 -4.82
C LEU A 25 33.84 -28.12 -4.41
N ASN A 26 34.76 -27.79 -5.32
CA ASN A 26 36.19 -27.67 -5.02
C ASN A 26 36.54 -26.29 -4.43
N LEU A 27 35.60 -25.34 -4.40
CA LEU A 27 35.80 -24.04 -3.77
C LEU A 27 35.74 -24.17 -2.24
N PRO A 28 36.45 -23.30 -1.50
CA PRO A 28 36.22 -23.14 -0.06
C PRO A 28 34.74 -22.84 0.26
N PRO A 29 34.20 -23.38 1.37
CA PRO A 29 32.84 -23.14 1.84
C PRO A 29 32.40 -21.67 1.79
N GLU A 30 33.28 -20.76 2.19
CA GLU A 30 33.01 -19.33 2.26
C GLU A 30 32.81 -18.70 0.88
N LEU A 31 33.51 -19.18 -0.15
CA LEU A 31 33.32 -18.73 -1.53
C LEU A 31 32.02 -19.28 -2.10
N ILE A 32 31.65 -20.52 -1.75
CA ILE A 32 30.36 -21.10 -2.13
C ILE A 32 29.25 -20.26 -1.52
N ASP A 33 29.28 -20.01 -0.21
CA ASP A 33 28.26 -19.21 0.48
C ASP A 33 28.19 -17.77 -0.07
N ASN A 34 29.33 -17.16 -0.41
CA ASN A 34 29.34 -15.84 -1.05
C ASN A 34 28.66 -15.86 -2.44
N ILE A 35 28.95 -16.85 -3.28
CA ILE A 35 28.29 -17.01 -4.58
C ILE A 35 26.78 -17.20 -4.39
N LEU A 36 26.37 -18.05 -3.44
CA LEU A 36 24.98 -18.34 -3.16
C LEU A 36 24.24 -17.12 -2.56
N SER A 37 24.93 -16.21 -1.86
CA SER A 37 24.31 -15.03 -1.26
C SER A 37 23.70 -14.04 -2.27
N HIS A 38 24.09 -14.15 -3.55
CA HIS A 38 23.55 -13.33 -4.63
C HIS A 38 22.29 -13.92 -5.30
N LEU A 39 21.84 -15.09 -4.84
CA LEU A 39 20.72 -15.81 -5.44
C LEU A 39 19.40 -15.49 -4.76
N SER A 40 18.32 -15.62 -5.53
CA SER A 40 16.97 -15.49 -4.99
C SER A 40 16.63 -16.68 -4.06
N PRO A 41 15.64 -16.53 -3.16
CA PRO A 41 15.12 -17.64 -2.36
C PRO A 41 14.76 -18.88 -3.19
N TYR A 42 14.27 -18.69 -4.42
CA TYR A 42 13.84 -19.76 -5.30
C TYR A 42 15.02 -20.46 -5.97
N ASP A 43 16.05 -19.72 -6.36
CA ASP A 43 17.29 -20.28 -6.89
C ASP A 43 18.02 -21.08 -5.80
N LEU A 44 18.03 -20.58 -4.56
CA LEU A 44 18.54 -21.33 -3.40
C LEU A 44 17.75 -22.63 -3.20
N SER A 45 16.42 -22.59 -3.30
CA SER A 45 15.60 -23.79 -3.24
C SER A 45 15.93 -24.77 -4.38
N ALA A 46 16.16 -24.30 -5.60
CA ALA A 46 16.54 -25.15 -6.73
C ALA A 46 17.93 -25.77 -6.53
N ILE A 47 18.90 -24.99 -6.05
CA ILE A 47 20.26 -25.48 -5.72
C ILE A 47 20.20 -26.51 -4.60
N SER A 48 19.35 -26.32 -3.60
CA SER A 48 19.20 -27.27 -2.48
C SER A 48 18.74 -28.67 -2.93
N ALA A 49 18.11 -28.77 -4.10
CA ALA A 49 17.64 -30.03 -4.67
C ALA A 49 18.70 -30.76 -5.52
N THR A 50 19.88 -30.18 -5.74
CA THR A 50 20.89 -30.73 -6.66
C THR A 50 21.76 -31.82 -6.04
N CYS A 51 22.39 -31.57 -4.88
CA CYS A 51 23.23 -32.54 -4.18
C CYS A 51 23.25 -32.27 -2.66
N ARG A 52 23.76 -33.24 -1.88
CA ARG A 52 23.76 -33.16 -0.40
C ARG A 52 24.62 -32.04 0.17
N ASP A 53 25.73 -31.71 -0.49
CA ASP A 53 26.62 -30.65 -0.01
C ASP A 53 26.03 -29.28 -0.30
N LEU A 54 25.56 -29.05 -1.54
CA LEU A 54 24.84 -27.82 -1.91
C LEU A 54 23.54 -27.65 -1.10
N HIS A 55 22.87 -28.73 -0.72
CA HIS A 55 21.73 -28.68 0.18
C HIS A 55 22.07 -28.07 1.54
N LYS A 56 23.22 -28.45 2.14
CA LYS A 56 23.66 -27.88 3.41
C LYS A 56 24.02 -26.40 3.29
N HIS A 57 24.70 -26.02 2.21
CA HIS A 57 25.04 -24.62 1.94
C HIS A 57 23.79 -23.78 1.68
N ALA A 58 22.92 -24.23 0.79
CA ALA A 58 21.72 -23.50 0.38
C ALA A 58 20.70 -23.32 1.51
N LEU A 59 20.67 -24.20 2.53
CA LEU A 59 19.81 -24.07 3.70
C LEU A 59 20.47 -23.37 4.89
N SER A 60 21.69 -22.84 4.73
CA SER A 60 22.40 -22.12 5.78
C SER A 60 21.68 -20.81 6.13
N ASP A 61 21.43 -20.58 7.42
CA ASP A 61 20.76 -19.38 7.92
C ASP A 61 21.47 -18.08 7.58
N VAL A 62 22.78 -18.13 7.31
CA VAL A 62 23.56 -16.97 6.85
C VAL A 62 23.01 -16.42 5.53
N LEU A 63 22.49 -17.29 4.66
CA LEU A 63 21.89 -16.90 3.38
C LEU A 63 20.44 -16.42 3.55
N TRP A 64 19.68 -17.04 4.45
CA TRP A 64 18.25 -16.76 4.64
C TRP A 64 17.99 -15.55 5.54
N TYR A 65 18.88 -15.21 6.47
CA TYR A 65 18.72 -14.04 7.34
C TYR A 65 18.54 -12.73 6.55
N PRO A 66 19.42 -12.36 5.59
CA PRO A 66 19.24 -11.13 4.80
C PRO A 66 17.93 -11.12 4.02
N LEU A 67 17.54 -12.27 3.45
CA LEU A 67 16.32 -12.44 2.67
C LEU A 67 15.06 -12.21 3.52
N VAL A 68 15.04 -12.70 4.77
CA VAL A 68 13.93 -12.40 5.69
C VAL A 68 14.00 -10.93 6.15
N GLN A 69 15.19 -10.44 6.53
CA GLN A 69 15.39 -9.11 7.09
C GLN A 69 14.96 -7.99 6.12
N GLU A 70 15.16 -8.17 4.81
CA GLU A 70 14.70 -7.24 3.78
C GLU A 70 13.17 -7.05 3.77
N ASN A 71 12.42 -8.09 4.16
CA ASN A 71 10.96 -8.08 4.16
C ASN A 71 10.33 -7.52 5.46
N VAL A 72 11.15 -7.19 6.48
CA VAL A 72 10.65 -6.75 7.79
C VAL A 72 11.23 -5.39 8.19
N PRO A 73 10.88 -4.31 7.48
CA PRO A 73 11.38 -2.99 7.80
C PRO A 73 10.88 -2.52 9.18
N GLY A 74 11.72 -1.75 9.88
CA GLY A 74 11.40 -1.23 11.22
C GLY A 74 11.77 -2.15 12.39
N VAL A 75 12.17 -3.40 12.12
CA VAL A 75 12.60 -4.37 13.13
C VAL A 75 13.89 -5.06 12.70
N THR A 76 14.88 -5.13 13.60
CA THR A 76 16.07 -5.97 13.39
C THR A 76 15.84 -7.33 14.02
N LEU A 77 15.85 -8.39 13.19
CA LEU A 77 15.67 -9.74 13.67
C LEU A 77 16.91 -10.22 14.42
N THR A 78 16.70 -10.76 15.62
CA THR A 78 17.77 -11.34 16.43
C THR A 78 17.72 -12.87 16.47
N SER A 79 16.58 -13.46 16.08
CA SER A 79 16.39 -14.91 16.02
C SER A 79 15.31 -15.29 14.99
N PRO A 80 15.32 -16.55 14.51
CA PRO A 80 14.27 -17.07 13.62
C PRO A 80 13.02 -17.55 14.37
N GLN A 81 12.96 -17.38 15.70
CA GLN A 81 11.81 -17.83 16.49
C GLN A 81 10.51 -17.21 15.96
N PRO A 82 9.40 -17.96 15.94
CA PRO A 82 9.20 -19.30 16.52
C PRO A 82 9.71 -20.49 15.68
N CYS A 83 10.25 -20.24 14.48
CA CYS A 83 10.82 -21.30 13.64
C CYS A 83 12.20 -21.77 14.13
N GLY A 84 12.65 -22.93 13.65
CA GLY A 84 13.97 -23.47 13.93
C GLY A 84 15.08 -22.81 13.12
N SER A 85 14.75 -22.19 11.99
CA SER A 85 15.69 -21.53 11.06
C SER A 85 15.03 -20.37 10.31
N TYR A 86 15.83 -19.47 9.76
CA TYR A 86 15.34 -18.38 8.89
C TYR A 86 14.78 -18.92 7.58
N HIS A 87 15.30 -20.05 7.08
CA HIS A 87 14.71 -20.76 5.94
C HIS A 87 13.26 -21.20 6.23
N GLU A 88 13.02 -21.88 7.35
CA GLU A 88 11.67 -22.30 7.75
C GLU A 88 10.72 -21.11 7.92
N LEU A 89 11.22 -20.02 8.52
CA LEU A 89 10.46 -18.79 8.66
C LEU A 89 10.11 -18.19 7.29
N TYR A 90 11.08 -18.10 6.38
CA TYR A 90 10.82 -17.59 5.04
C TYR A 90 9.73 -18.41 4.34
N VAL A 91 9.85 -19.75 4.38
CA VAL A 91 8.90 -20.67 3.76
C VAL A 91 7.49 -20.54 4.36
N ALA A 92 7.38 -20.31 5.67
CA ALA A 92 6.09 -20.16 6.35
C ALA A 92 5.27 -18.98 5.79
N HIS A 93 5.94 -17.91 5.35
CA HIS A 93 5.30 -16.69 4.81
C HIS A 93 5.67 -16.37 3.36
N ASP A 94 6.15 -17.35 2.58
CA ASP A 94 6.68 -17.19 1.22
C ASP A 94 5.78 -16.33 0.28
N ARG A 95 4.46 -16.48 0.40
CA ARG A 95 3.47 -15.73 -0.41
C ARG A 95 3.11 -14.35 0.15
N LEU A 96 3.56 -14.00 1.34
CA LEU A 96 3.02 -12.91 2.16
C LEU A 96 4.07 -11.87 2.56
N TRP A 97 5.36 -12.14 2.36
CA TRP A 97 6.45 -11.23 2.72
C TRP A 97 6.36 -9.84 2.08
N PHE A 98 5.71 -9.72 0.92
CA PHE A 98 5.47 -8.42 0.32
C PHE A 98 4.58 -7.51 1.19
N LEU A 99 3.73 -8.07 2.05
CA LEU A 99 2.84 -7.30 2.92
C LEU A 99 3.62 -6.40 3.92
N PRO A 100 4.47 -6.95 4.82
CA PRO A 100 5.28 -6.13 5.73
C PRO A 100 6.36 -5.34 4.99
N ARG A 101 6.92 -5.86 3.88
CA ARG A 101 7.94 -5.15 3.09
C ARG A 101 7.42 -3.80 2.59
N GLN A 102 6.17 -3.76 2.12
CA GLN A 102 5.54 -2.56 1.58
C GLN A 102 5.01 -1.59 2.65
N LYS A 103 4.90 -2.03 3.92
CA LYS A 103 4.45 -1.24 5.09
C LYS A 103 3.00 -0.71 5.01
N ILE A 104 2.71 0.14 4.03
CA ILE A 104 1.49 0.94 3.90
C ILE A 104 0.55 0.32 2.88
N TRP A 105 -0.72 0.19 3.24
CA TRP A 105 -1.75 -0.32 2.36
C TRP A 105 -3.02 0.52 2.48
N PHE A 106 -3.56 0.97 1.35
CA PHE A 106 -4.83 1.70 1.28
C PHE A 106 -5.81 0.96 0.37
N CYS A 107 -7.13 1.15 0.55
CA CYS A 107 -8.12 0.32 -0.13
C CYS A 107 -9.27 1.03 -0.83
N ASP A 108 -9.89 0.31 -1.77
CA ASP A 108 -11.02 0.71 -2.58
C ASP A 108 -12.38 0.62 -1.86
N ARG A 109 -12.42 0.63 -0.51
CA ARG A 109 -13.67 0.54 0.22
C ARG A 109 -14.53 1.80 0.08
N ASP A 110 -15.74 1.66 -0.44
CA ASP A 110 -16.80 2.68 -0.51
C ASP A 110 -16.36 4.01 -1.17
N LEU A 111 -16.54 5.15 -0.48
CA LEU A 111 -15.96 6.46 -0.82
C LEU A 111 -14.78 6.82 0.08
N THR A 112 -14.78 6.31 1.32
CA THR A 112 -13.86 6.74 2.37
C THR A 112 -12.54 5.97 2.41
N GLY A 113 -12.54 4.71 2.00
CA GLY A 113 -11.35 3.86 2.07
C GLY A 113 -10.92 3.58 3.50
N ARG A 114 -9.74 2.96 3.62
CA ARG A 114 -9.02 2.74 4.87
C ARG A 114 -7.54 2.75 4.59
N LEU A 115 -6.75 3.17 5.58
CA LEU A 115 -5.30 3.06 5.60
C LEU A 115 -4.91 1.99 6.62
N MET A 116 -4.00 1.10 6.25
CA MET A 116 -3.53 -0.01 7.05
C MET A 116 -2.00 -0.03 7.05
N ILE A 117 -1.42 -0.29 8.22
CA ILE A 117 0.01 -0.59 8.36
C ILE A 117 0.17 -2.08 8.61
N VAL A 118 1.02 -2.72 7.81
CA VAL A 118 1.40 -4.13 8.00
C VAL A 118 2.81 -4.20 8.54
N ARG A 119 2.99 -5.03 9.56
CA ARG A 119 4.26 -5.28 10.22
C ARG A 119 4.42 -6.75 10.55
N TYR A 120 5.65 -7.13 10.91
CA TYR A 120 5.97 -8.47 11.38
C TYR A 120 6.27 -8.44 12.88
N ASP A 121 5.63 -9.30 13.66
CA ASP A 121 5.91 -9.53 15.09
C ASP A 121 6.88 -10.73 15.23
N PRO A 122 8.17 -10.50 15.56
CA PRO A 122 9.14 -11.57 15.72
C PRO A 122 8.87 -12.47 16.92
N ARG A 123 8.14 -11.99 17.94
CA ARG A 123 7.85 -12.80 19.13
C ARG A 123 6.93 -13.97 18.81
N ARG A 124 6.07 -13.80 17.79
CA ARG A 124 5.01 -14.75 17.42
C ARG A 124 5.18 -15.32 16.01
N GLY A 125 6.11 -14.81 15.23
CA GLY A 125 6.22 -15.16 13.81
C GLY A 125 4.96 -14.79 13.05
N CYS A 126 4.46 -13.57 13.26
CA CYS A 126 3.15 -13.19 12.77
C CYS A 126 3.23 -11.95 11.89
N ILE A 127 2.63 -12.01 10.69
CA ILE A 127 2.38 -10.84 9.86
C ILE A 127 1.02 -10.28 10.25
N GLU A 128 0.98 -9.02 10.67
CA GLU A 128 -0.22 -8.38 11.21
C GLU A 128 -0.47 -7.05 10.51
N GLY A 129 -1.70 -6.84 10.05
CA GLY A 129 -2.13 -5.59 9.44
C GLY A 129 -3.16 -4.89 10.32
N TYR A 130 -2.88 -3.66 10.72
CA TYR A 130 -3.75 -2.85 11.58
C TYR A 130 -4.21 -1.59 10.87
N GLN A 131 -5.48 -1.24 11.03
CA GLN A 131 -6.00 0.02 10.52
C GLN A 131 -5.34 1.19 11.27
N LEU A 132 -4.82 2.16 10.52
CA LEU A 132 -4.34 3.43 11.04
C LEU A 132 -5.54 4.35 11.27
N LEU A 133 -5.64 4.91 12.47
CA LEU A 133 -6.73 5.79 12.87
C LEU A 133 -6.17 7.10 13.39
N ALA A 134 -6.87 8.18 13.08
CA ALA A 134 -6.62 9.49 13.65
C ALA A 134 -7.84 9.95 14.44
N SER A 135 -7.58 10.67 15.53
CA SER A 135 -8.63 11.32 16.32
C SER A 135 -8.16 12.68 16.78
N ARG A 136 -9.08 13.64 16.78
CA ARG A 136 -8.89 14.94 17.43
C ARG A 136 -8.99 14.81 18.95
N ASP A 137 -8.17 15.55 19.68
CA ASP A 137 -8.37 15.68 21.12
C ASP A 137 -9.66 16.44 21.41
N ARG A 138 -10.56 15.84 22.21
CA ARG A 138 -11.83 16.48 22.61
C ARG A 138 -11.61 17.67 23.55
N GLN A 139 -10.45 17.77 24.21
CA GLN A 139 -10.16 18.88 25.14
C GLN A 139 -9.90 20.20 24.42
N ILE A 140 -9.47 20.16 23.16
CA ILE A 140 -9.38 21.33 22.29
C ILE A 140 -10.77 21.56 21.67
N GLN A 141 -11.75 21.85 22.53
CA GLN A 141 -13.06 22.30 22.07
C GLN A 141 -12.91 23.72 21.52
N GLN A 142 -12.60 23.81 20.22
CA GLN A 142 -12.54 25.04 19.43
C GLN A 142 -11.91 26.22 20.19
N SER A 143 -10.60 26.17 20.42
CA SER A 143 -9.82 27.38 20.70
C SER A 143 -9.84 28.23 19.43
N PHE A 144 -10.87 29.06 19.26
CA PHE A 144 -10.91 30.08 18.24
C PHE A 144 -9.89 31.16 18.60
N ILE A 145 -8.71 31.11 18.00
CA ILE A 145 -7.61 32.06 18.29
C ILE A 145 -7.55 33.19 17.25
N GLY A 146 -8.40 33.15 16.22
CA GLY A 146 -8.41 34.14 15.15
C GLY A 146 -8.73 35.56 15.63
N GLN A 147 -7.96 36.54 15.15
CA GLN A 147 -8.32 37.96 15.23
C GLN A 147 -9.14 38.32 13.98
N GLY A 148 -10.43 38.69 14.13
CA GLY A 148 -11.28 39.16 13.02
C GLY A 148 -12.33 38.14 12.54
N ASP A 149 -12.64 38.15 11.23
CA ASP A 149 -13.67 37.31 10.56
C ASP A 149 -13.19 35.89 10.19
N VAL A 150 -12.01 35.45 10.66
CA VAL A 150 -11.38 34.17 10.27
C VAL A 150 -11.35 33.17 11.44
N LEU A 151 -11.85 31.97 11.19
CA LEU A 151 -11.96 30.88 12.14
C LEU A 151 -10.77 29.91 11.98
N ILE A 152 -9.88 29.91 12.98
CA ILE A 152 -8.72 29.01 13.04
C ILE A 152 -9.08 27.79 13.88
N ASN A 153 -9.05 26.60 13.27
CA ASN A 153 -9.26 25.34 13.96
C ASN A 153 -7.91 24.75 14.36
N GLU A 154 -7.52 24.90 15.62
CA GLU A 154 -6.31 24.25 16.15
C GLU A 154 -6.42 22.72 16.03
N PHE A 155 -5.34 22.09 15.56
CA PHE A 155 -5.31 20.66 15.26
C PHE A 155 -4.05 20.03 15.84
N ASP A 156 -4.26 19.07 16.75
CA ASP A 156 -3.25 18.20 17.33
C ASP A 156 -3.76 16.74 17.25
N PRO A 157 -3.50 16.04 16.13
CA PRO A 157 -4.05 14.71 15.89
C PRO A 157 -3.34 13.62 16.71
N LYS A 158 -4.14 12.75 17.32
CA LYS A 158 -3.65 11.49 17.91
C LYS A 158 -3.81 10.37 16.89
N VAL A 159 -2.69 9.97 16.30
CA VAL A 159 -2.61 8.85 15.35
C VAL A 159 -2.26 7.56 16.10
N LYS A 160 -2.98 6.48 15.83
CA LYS A 160 -2.79 5.18 16.48
C LYS A 160 -3.19 4.02 15.57
N LEU A 161 -2.61 2.85 15.83
CA LEU A 161 -3.09 1.58 15.26
C LEU A 161 -4.28 1.05 16.07
N HIS A 162 -5.27 0.49 15.37
CA HIS A 162 -6.37 -0.23 16.02
C HIS A 162 -5.95 -1.65 16.43
N LEU A 163 -5.12 -1.77 17.45
CA LEU A 163 -4.52 -3.05 17.87
C LEU A 163 -5.53 -4.13 18.28
N ASP A 164 -6.70 -3.73 18.80
CA ASP A 164 -7.75 -4.68 19.24
C ASP A 164 -8.52 -5.33 18.07
N LYS A 165 -8.31 -4.87 16.84
CA LYS A 165 -9.02 -5.38 15.65
C LYS A 165 -8.08 -5.41 14.45
N PRO A 166 -7.23 -6.44 14.34
CA PRO A 166 -6.43 -6.62 13.15
C PRO A 166 -7.34 -6.75 11.91
N VAL A 167 -6.85 -6.25 10.77
CA VAL A 167 -7.51 -6.41 9.47
C VAL A 167 -7.09 -7.76 8.85
N LEU A 168 -5.82 -8.11 9.00
CA LEU A 168 -5.25 -9.40 8.63
C LEU A 168 -4.25 -9.86 9.70
N GLN A 169 -4.11 -11.18 9.82
CA GLN A 169 -3.15 -11.83 10.70
C GLN A 169 -2.77 -13.17 10.08
N PHE A 170 -1.48 -13.48 10.01
CA PHE A 170 -0.96 -14.75 9.50
C PHE A 170 0.16 -15.26 10.39
N ARG A 171 -0.06 -16.38 11.08
CA ARG A 171 0.92 -16.97 12.02
C ARG A 171 1.70 -18.09 11.39
N VAL A 172 2.96 -18.24 11.81
CA VAL A 172 3.69 -19.49 11.55
C VAL A 172 2.88 -20.67 12.10
N GLY A 173 2.71 -21.71 11.29
CA GLY A 173 2.10 -22.98 11.70
C GLY A 173 0.57 -23.04 11.57
N GLU A 174 -0.10 -21.95 11.17
CA GLU A 174 -1.47 -22.04 10.66
C GLU A 174 -1.46 -22.83 9.36
N ARG A 175 -1.75 -24.13 9.44
CA ARG A 175 -1.77 -25.01 8.27
C ARG A 175 -2.89 -24.57 7.34
N ALA A 176 -2.59 -24.56 6.04
CA ALA A 176 -3.62 -24.59 5.02
C ALA A 176 -4.57 -25.77 5.34
N PRO A 177 -5.89 -25.63 5.09
CA PRO A 177 -6.85 -26.71 5.33
C PRO A 177 -6.31 -28.02 4.72
N GLU A 178 -6.39 -29.14 5.45
CA GLU A 178 -5.86 -30.45 4.99
C GLU A 178 -6.39 -30.83 3.60
N ASP A 179 -7.54 -30.27 3.22
CA ASP A 179 -8.21 -30.44 1.93
C ASP A 179 -7.55 -29.72 0.74
N PHE A 180 -6.59 -28.82 0.95
CA PHE A 180 -5.95 -28.09 -0.15
C PHE A 180 -5.16 -29.01 -1.07
N LEU A 181 -4.36 -29.93 -0.51
CA LEU A 181 -3.52 -30.85 -1.29
C LEU A 181 -4.34 -31.96 -1.97
N SER A 182 -5.54 -32.26 -1.47
CA SER A 182 -6.41 -33.32 -1.98
C SER A 182 -7.45 -32.82 -2.99
N ARG A 183 -7.67 -31.50 -3.09
CA ARG A 183 -8.65 -30.90 -4.00
C ARG A 183 -8.14 -30.86 -5.45
N PRO A 184 -8.85 -31.48 -6.41
CA PRO A 184 -8.52 -31.34 -7.83
C PRO A 184 -8.60 -29.88 -8.28
N GLY A 185 -7.55 -29.37 -8.92
CA GLY A 185 -7.47 -28.00 -9.39
C GLY A 185 -7.09 -26.96 -8.32
N ALA A 186 -6.65 -27.39 -7.13
CA ALA A 186 -6.10 -26.48 -6.13
C ALA A 186 -4.89 -25.73 -6.68
N ASN A 187 -4.89 -24.41 -6.52
CA ASN A 187 -3.82 -23.54 -6.95
C ASN A 187 -3.46 -22.58 -5.83
N ARG A 188 -2.22 -22.67 -5.33
CA ARG A 188 -1.76 -21.86 -4.19
C ARG A 188 -1.73 -20.36 -4.45
N PHE A 189 -1.86 -19.93 -5.70
CA PHE A 189 -1.91 -18.53 -6.10
C PHE A 189 -3.34 -18.05 -6.37
N ALA A 190 -4.20 -18.93 -6.91
CA ALA A 190 -5.59 -18.57 -7.25
C ALA A 190 -6.59 -18.83 -6.11
N ASP A 191 -6.26 -19.72 -5.16
CA ASP A 191 -7.13 -20.08 -4.05
C ASP A 191 -7.10 -19.03 -2.94
N GLU A 192 -8.24 -18.91 -2.26
CA GLU A 192 -8.44 -17.97 -1.16
C GLU A 192 -7.80 -18.51 0.13
N MET A 193 -7.10 -17.66 0.87
CA MET A 193 -6.47 -17.99 2.14
C MET A 193 -7.36 -17.51 3.29
N PRO A 194 -7.90 -18.40 4.13
CA PRO A 194 -8.64 -17.97 5.32
C PRO A 194 -7.77 -17.10 6.22
N VAL A 195 -8.35 -16.00 6.73
CA VAL A 195 -7.71 -15.11 7.69
C VAL A 195 -8.33 -15.37 9.05
N THR A 196 -7.62 -16.13 9.88
CA THR A 196 -7.97 -16.38 11.28
C THR A 196 -7.65 -15.14 12.12
N LEU A 197 -8.67 -14.55 12.74
CA LEU A 197 -8.48 -13.48 13.73
C LEU A 197 -9.02 -13.94 15.08
N ASP A 198 -8.19 -13.87 16.11
CA ASP A 198 -8.50 -14.35 17.46
C ASP A 198 -9.73 -13.69 18.11
N ASP A 199 -10.06 -12.44 17.74
CA ASP A 199 -11.04 -11.61 18.45
C ASP A 199 -12.32 -11.27 17.63
N ARG A 200 -12.62 -12.01 16.56
CA ARG A 200 -13.85 -11.75 15.77
C ARG A 200 -15.07 -12.52 16.29
N ILE A 201 -16.24 -11.92 16.10
CA ILE A 201 -17.54 -12.59 16.24
C ILE A 201 -17.52 -13.83 15.35
N ASP A 202 -17.85 -15.01 15.90
CA ASP A 202 -17.81 -16.33 15.24
C ASP A 202 -18.52 -16.42 13.87
N ALA A 203 -19.33 -15.43 13.52
CA ALA A 203 -20.08 -15.36 12.27
C ALA A 203 -19.38 -14.59 11.14
N LEU A 204 -18.31 -13.82 11.39
CA LEU A 204 -17.63 -12.99 10.38
C LEU A 204 -16.42 -13.70 9.79
N PHE A 205 -16.51 -14.08 8.52
CA PHE A 205 -15.45 -14.72 7.76
C PHE A 205 -14.67 -13.70 6.95
N SER A 206 -13.39 -13.98 6.75
CA SER A 206 -12.48 -13.14 5.97
C SER A 206 -11.47 -14.01 5.24
N ASN A 207 -11.37 -13.82 3.94
CA ASN A 207 -10.41 -14.50 3.09
C ASN A 207 -9.49 -13.49 2.43
N PHE A 208 -8.21 -13.83 2.36
CA PHE A 208 -7.19 -13.11 1.63
C PHE A 208 -7.02 -13.73 0.24
N MET A 209 -6.81 -12.88 -0.76
CA MET A 209 -6.67 -13.29 -2.15
C MET A 209 -5.51 -12.54 -2.80
N LEU A 210 -4.67 -13.29 -3.50
CA LEU A 210 -3.63 -12.71 -4.36
C LEU A 210 -4.27 -12.19 -5.66
N THR A 211 -3.60 -11.23 -6.29
CA THR A 211 -4.09 -10.57 -7.49
C THR A 211 -3.01 -10.53 -8.56
N CYS A 212 -3.44 -10.44 -9.82
CA CYS A 212 -2.58 -10.08 -10.94
C CYS A 212 -2.90 -8.65 -11.39
N GLU A 213 -1.92 -8.01 -12.02
CA GLU A 213 -2.06 -6.66 -12.56
C GLU A 213 -2.90 -6.68 -13.85
N LEU A 214 -3.53 -5.55 -14.17
CA LEU A 214 -4.23 -5.37 -15.43
C LEU A 214 -3.26 -5.10 -16.57
N ASP A 215 -3.66 -5.50 -17.78
CA ASP A 215 -2.97 -5.11 -19.00
C ASP A 215 -3.00 -3.59 -19.17
N GLN A 216 -1.89 -3.01 -19.66
CA GLN A 216 -1.73 -1.55 -19.77
C GLN A 216 -2.82 -0.90 -20.64
N GLU A 217 -3.24 -1.57 -21.71
CA GLU A 217 -4.31 -1.07 -22.60
C GLU A 217 -5.66 -0.99 -21.88
N GLU A 218 -6.01 -2.00 -21.09
CA GLU A 218 -7.25 -2.03 -20.30
C GLU A 218 -7.20 -0.98 -19.19
N ALA A 219 -6.05 -0.85 -18.52
CA ALA A 219 -5.83 0.17 -17.50
C ALA A 219 -6.04 1.59 -18.08
N GLN A 220 -5.43 1.90 -19.23
CA GLN A 220 -5.54 3.22 -19.84
C GLN A 220 -6.97 3.58 -20.26
N GLN A 221 -7.75 2.60 -20.74
CA GLN A 221 -9.15 2.81 -21.09
C GLN A 221 -9.99 3.16 -19.84
N ASN A 222 -9.77 2.47 -18.73
CA ASN A 222 -10.48 2.71 -17.48
C ASN A 222 -10.09 4.06 -16.84
N LEU A 223 -8.80 4.44 -16.87
CA LEU A 223 -8.30 5.72 -16.37
C LEU A 223 -8.98 6.94 -17.06
N ASN A 224 -9.33 6.80 -18.34
CA ASN A 224 -9.99 7.87 -19.10
C ASN A 224 -11.51 7.96 -18.84
N SER A 225 -12.08 7.02 -18.08
CA SER A 225 -13.51 7.05 -17.74
C SER A 225 -13.80 8.08 -16.67
N ARG A 226 -15.03 8.61 -16.62
CA ARG A 226 -15.45 9.47 -15.51
C ARG A 226 -15.47 8.69 -14.20
N PHE A 227 -15.36 9.41 -13.08
CA PHE A 227 -15.56 8.85 -11.74
C PHE A 227 -16.76 7.89 -11.73
N PRO A 228 -16.62 6.63 -11.26
CA PRO A 228 -15.50 6.07 -10.49
C PRO A 228 -14.38 5.41 -11.33
N TYR A 229 -14.04 5.94 -12.52
CA TYR A 229 -12.90 5.55 -13.35
C TYR A 229 -12.91 4.08 -13.79
N GLY A 230 -14.09 3.57 -14.17
CA GLY A 230 -14.24 2.14 -14.50
C GLY A 230 -13.99 1.19 -13.32
N ASN A 231 -13.97 1.71 -12.08
CA ASN A 231 -13.51 1.03 -10.87
C ASN A 231 -12.05 0.56 -10.98
N ILE A 232 -11.18 1.31 -11.66
CA ILE A 232 -9.74 1.03 -11.63
C ILE A 232 -9.16 1.39 -10.26
N TRP A 233 -8.17 0.61 -9.82
CA TRP A 233 -7.46 0.83 -8.56
C TRP A 233 -5.94 0.68 -8.74
N PRO A 234 -5.10 1.58 -8.23
CA PRO A 234 -5.44 2.86 -7.60
C PRO A 234 -6.11 3.85 -8.57
N PRO A 235 -6.81 4.88 -8.08
CA PRO A 235 -7.43 5.91 -8.92
C PRO A 235 -6.39 6.83 -9.57
N PRO A 236 -6.76 7.59 -10.63
CA PRO A 236 -5.80 8.32 -11.48
C PRO A 236 -4.92 9.34 -10.75
N HIS A 237 -5.41 9.98 -9.69
CA HIS A 237 -4.62 11.00 -8.98
C HIS A 237 -3.60 10.39 -8.01
N ILE A 238 -3.67 9.10 -7.70
CA ILE A 238 -2.62 8.42 -6.92
C ILE A 238 -1.55 7.92 -7.90
N PRO A 239 -0.30 8.44 -7.84
CA PRO A 239 0.75 8.03 -8.76
C PRO A 239 1.03 6.53 -8.65
N SER A 240 0.82 5.79 -9.75
CA SER A 240 1.09 4.36 -9.85
C SER A 240 1.26 3.95 -11.30
N ASP A 241 2.30 3.15 -11.59
CA ASP A 241 2.52 2.58 -12.93
C ASP A 241 1.71 1.30 -13.16
N HIS A 242 1.09 0.78 -12.10
CA HIS A 242 0.39 -0.49 -12.08
C HIS A 242 -1.04 -0.31 -11.60
N HIS A 243 -1.97 -1.08 -12.16
CA HIS A 243 -3.37 -1.02 -11.80
C HIS A 243 -4.01 -2.40 -11.74
N VAL A 244 -5.13 -2.48 -11.04
CA VAL A 244 -5.96 -3.65 -10.88
C VAL A 244 -7.44 -3.23 -10.98
N SER A 245 -8.34 -4.13 -11.39
CA SER A 245 -9.77 -3.86 -11.27
C SER A 245 -10.13 -3.83 -9.79
N GLY A 246 -10.65 -2.70 -9.33
CA GLY A 246 -11.29 -2.55 -8.04
C GLY A 246 -12.58 -3.35 -7.95
N SER A 247 -13.13 -3.36 -6.74
CA SER A 247 -14.39 -4.01 -6.43
C SER A 247 -15.55 -3.27 -7.09
N SER A 248 -16.44 -4.01 -7.72
CA SER A 248 -17.69 -3.47 -8.26
C SER A 248 -18.86 -4.28 -7.73
N THR A 249 -19.73 -3.59 -7.01
CA THR A 249 -21.00 -4.14 -6.53
C THR A 249 -22.06 -3.91 -7.59
N GLN A 250 -22.56 -4.98 -8.20
CA GLN A 250 -23.68 -4.90 -9.14
C GLN A 250 -24.99 -5.06 -8.39
N VAL A 251 -25.83 -4.03 -8.45
CA VAL A 251 -27.20 -4.08 -7.94
C VAL A 251 -28.10 -4.46 -9.11
N THR A 252 -28.60 -5.70 -9.14
CA THR A 252 -29.58 -6.16 -10.14
C THR A 252 -30.96 -6.32 -9.50
N SER A 253 -32.00 -6.54 -10.32
CA SER A 253 -33.34 -6.87 -9.82
C SER A 253 -33.40 -8.16 -9.00
N GLU A 254 -32.32 -8.96 -9.04
CA GLU A 254 -32.18 -10.26 -8.38
C GLU A 254 -31.36 -10.19 -7.08
N GLY A 255 -30.73 -9.05 -6.77
CA GLY A 255 -29.95 -8.86 -5.54
C GLY A 255 -28.71 -7.97 -5.70
N ILE A 256 -27.93 -7.86 -4.63
CA ILE A 256 -26.61 -7.22 -4.63
C ILE A 256 -25.56 -8.30 -4.82
N PHE A 257 -24.85 -8.27 -5.96
CA PHE A 257 -23.81 -9.23 -6.29
C PHE A 257 -22.44 -8.56 -6.27
N VAL A 258 -21.52 -9.14 -5.50
CA VAL A 258 -20.10 -8.79 -5.55
C VAL A 258 -19.50 -9.45 -6.78
N LYS A 259 -19.09 -8.67 -7.78
CA LYS A 259 -18.45 -9.24 -8.96
C LYS A 259 -17.02 -9.62 -8.59
N THR A 260 -16.77 -10.92 -8.43
CA THR A 260 -15.39 -11.41 -8.34
C THR A 260 -14.70 -11.19 -9.69
N PRO A 261 -13.50 -10.58 -9.72
CA PRO A 261 -12.71 -10.41 -10.93
C PRO A 261 -12.48 -11.76 -11.63
N SER A 262 -12.51 -11.75 -12.96
CA SER A 262 -12.34 -12.94 -13.79
C SER A 262 -10.91 -13.48 -13.79
N SER A 263 -9.91 -12.61 -13.59
CA SER A 263 -8.49 -12.98 -13.58
C SER A 263 -8.00 -13.24 -12.15
N ARG A 264 -7.39 -14.41 -11.96
CA ARG A 264 -6.68 -14.82 -10.74
C ARG A 264 -5.30 -15.34 -11.15
N PRO A 265 -4.22 -14.98 -10.42
CA PRO A 265 -2.89 -15.45 -10.76
C PRO A 265 -2.81 -16.97 -10.65
N GLN A 266 -2.30 -17.62 -11.70
CA GLN A 266 -2.11 -19.08 -11.74
C GLN A 266 -0.68 -19.47 -11.39
N ARG A 267 0.27 -18.55 -11.59
CA ARG A 267 1.71 -18.75 -11.35
C ARG A 267 2.26 -17.64 -10.46
N ARG A 268 3.40 -17.88 -9.81
CA ARG A 268 4.05 -16.90 -8.92
C ARG A 268 4.41 -15.60 -9.66
N GLU A 269 4.88 -15.71 -10.90
CA GLU A 269 5.24 -14.58 -11.77
C GLU A 269 4.07 -13.62 -12.03
N GLU A 270 2.84 -14.12 -11.95
CA GLU A 270 1.62 -13.34 -12.17
C GLU A 270 1.10 -12.68 -10.88
N VAL A 271 1.65 -13.05 -9.72
CA VAL A 271 1.25 -12.48 -8.43
C VAL A 271 1.82 -11.08 -8.30
N SER A 272 0.95 -10.08 -8.20
CA SER A 272 1.37 -8.73 -7.86
C SER A 272 1.75 -8.64 -6.39
N GLU A 273 2.87 -7.96 -6.13
CA GLU A 273 3.34 -7.63 -4.79
C GLU A 273 2.93 -6.21 -4.36
N ARG A 274 2.08 -5.56 -5.18
CA ARG A 274 1.54 -4.21 -4.96
C ARG A 274 0.06 -4.21 -4.63
N PHE A 275 -0.63 -5.32 -4.90
CA PHE A 275 -2.07 -5.45 -4.76
C PHE A 275 -2.43 -6.76 -4.06
N PHE A 276 -3.51 -6.73 -3.30
CA PHE A 276 -4.20 -7.94 -2.82
C PHE A 276 -5.67 -7.63 -2.60
N ARG A 277 -6.48 -8.66 -2.33
CA ARG A 277 -7.89 -8.48 -1.94
C ARG A 277 -8.22 -9.18 -0.63
N ILE A 278 -9.17 -8.61 0.09
CA ILE A 278 -9.79 -9.24 1.24
C ILE A 278 -11.30 -9.35 0.95
N ARG A 279 -11.81 -10.58 1.01
CA ARG A 279 -13.24 -10.88 0.91
C ARG A 279 -13.79 -11.13 2.31
N GLN A 280 -14.87 -10.48 2.69
CA GLN A 280 -15.49 -10.62 4.00
C GLN A 280 -16.99 -10.90 3.85
N TRP A 281 -17.53 -11.78 4.67
CA TRP A 281 -18.97 -12.05 4.69
C TRP A 281 -19.37 -12.59 6.06
N MET A 282 -20.65 -12.48 6.38
CA MET A 282 -21.21 -13.18 7.54
C MET A 282 -21.88 -14.49 7.09
N GLU A 283 -21.57 -15.57 7.79
CA GLU A 283 -22.30 -16.83 7.62
C GLU A 283 -23.37 -16.95 8.70
N MET A 284 -24.62 -17.19 8.28
CA MET A 284 -25.73 -17.39 9.20
C MET A 284 -25.70 -18.83 9.73
N ALA A 285 -25.05 -19.04 10.88
CA ALA A 285 -25.06 -20.33 11.56
C ALA A 285 -26.50 -20.73 12.00
N GLY A 286 -27.10 -21.67 11.25
CA GLY A 286 -28.43 -22.23 11.50
C GLY A 286 -29.42 -21.93 10.38
N GLY A 287 -29.24 -22.59 9.23
CA GLY A 287 -30.18 -22.52 8.11
C GLY A 287 -31.61 -22.79 8.56
N LEU A 288 -32.57 -21.98 8.08
CA LEU A 288 -34.05 -22.00 8.21
C LEU A 288 -34.68 -22.27 9.60
N SER A 289 -34.15 -23.16 10.43
CA SER A 289 -34.66 -23.59 11.74
C SER A 289 -34.66 -22.49 12.79
N ARG A 290 -33.73 -21.52 12.75
CA ARG A 290 -33.72 -20.38 13.69
C ARG A 290 -34.63 -19.23 13.25
N ILE A 291 -34.82 -19.02 11.94
CA ILE A 291 -35.67 -17.94 11.40
C ILE A 291 -37.16 -18.28 11.52
N GLY A 292 -37.52 -19.57 11.38
CA GLY A 292 -38.91 -20.04 11.53
C GLY A 292 -39.53 -19.73 12.90
N MET A 293 -38.71 -19.54 13.94
CA MET A 293 -39.16 -19.24 15.29
C MET A 293 -39.25 -17.73 15.60
N ALA A 294 -38.57 -16.86 14.83
CA ALA A 294 -38.46 -15.43 15.16
C ALA A 294 -39.33 -14.49 14.31
N ALA A 295 -39.60 -14.80 13.05
CA ALA A 295 -40.20 -13.83 12.11
C ALA A 295 -41.68 -14.09 11.75
N GLY A 296 -42.25 -15.21 12.21
CA GLY A 296 -43.59 -15.66 11.80
C GLY A 296 -43.71 -15.93 10.28
N LEU A 297 -44.88 -16.42 9.86
CA LEU A 297 -45.15 -16.80 8.45
C LEU A 297 -44.87 -15.67 7.42
N GLY A 298 -44.92 -14.39 7.83
CA GLY A 298 -44.65 -13.24 6.97
C GLY A 298 -43.16 -13.06 6.63
N GLY A 299 -42.25 -13.28 7.58
CA GLY A 299 -40.81 -13.21 7.32
C GLY A 299 -40.31 -14.35 6.42
N ILE A 300 -40.91 -15.53 6.57
CA ILE A 300 -40.66 -16.70 5.71
C ILE A 300 -41.07 -16.38 4.26
N TYR A 301 -42.20 -15.70 4.04
CA TYR A 301 -42.68 -15.35 2.70
C TYR A 301 -41.79 -14.32 1.99
N ASN A 302 -41.29 -13.30 2.72
CA ASN A 302 -40.36 -12.32 2.15
C ASN A 302 -38.98 -12.92 1.84
N MET A 303 -38.51 -13.86 2.67
CA MET A 303 -37.27 -14.60 2.43
C MET A 303 -37.40 -15.57 1.24
N LEU A 304 -38.50 -16.33 1.14
CA LEU A 304 -38.78 -17.21 -0.01
C LEU A 304 -38.92 -16.44 -1.32
N ARG A 305 -39.33 -15.17 -1.27
CA ARG A 305 -39.40 -14.31 -2.45
C ARG A 305 -38.01 -13.88 -2.97
N LEU A 306 -37.03 -13.75 -2.08
CA LEU A 306 -35.63 -13.45 -2.41
C LEU A 306 -34.82 -14.71 -2.81
N SER A 307 -35.33 -15.92 -2.51
CA SER A 307 -34.60 -17.20 -2.70
C SER A 307 -35.17 -18.09 -3.80
N ARG A 308 -35.86 -17.53 -4.80
CA ARG A 308 -36.63 -18.30 -5.79
C ARG A 308 -35.82 -19.10 -6.84
N THR A 309 -34.49 -19.18 -6.73
CA THR A 309 -33.63 -19.85 -7.72
C THR A 309 -33.05 -21.21 -7.29
N ALA A 310 -33.36 -21.72 -6.10
CA ALA A 310 -32.91 -23.07 -5.71
C ALA A 310 -33.94 -24.15 -6.09
N VAL A 311 -34.12 -24.40 -7.40
CA VAL A 311 -34.73 -25.64 -7.90
C VAL A 311 -33.73 -26.31 -8.83
N ASP A 312 -32.70 -26.89 -8.20
CA ASP A 312 -32.10 -28.21 -8.49
C ASP A 312 -30.65 -28.21 -7.95
N GLY A 313 -30.39 -28.97 -6.88
CA GLY A 313 -29.11 -29.01 -6.16
C GLY A 313 -29.15 -28.30 -4.80
N GLY A 314 -28.81 -29.03 -3.73
CA GLY A 314 -28.93 -28.57 -2.33
C GLY A 314 -28.24 -27.23 -2.03
N MET A 315 -28.85 -26.41 -1.17
CA MET A 315 -28.40 -25.04 -0.88
C MET A 315 -27.07 -25.00 -0.10
N PRO A 316 -25.99 -24.43 -0.67
CA PRO A 316 -24.81 -24.04 0.09
C PRO A 316 -25.01 -22.62 0.68
N ASN A 317 -24.67 -22.46 1.96
CA ASN A 317 -24.40 -21.24 2.74
C ASN A 317 -24.77 -19.87 2.11
N VAL A 318 -25.81 -19.23 2.65
CA VAL A 318 -26.18 -17.85 2.31
C VAL A 318 -25.19 -16.87 2.99
N HIS A 319 -24.34 -16.23 2.19
CA HIS A 319 -23.46 -15.15 2.65
C HIS A 319 -24.25 -13.84 2.79
N VAL A 320 -24.20 -13.23 3.96
CA VAL A 320 -24.84 -11.94 4.23
C VAL A 320 -23.79 -10.85 4.35
N GLY A 321 -24.00 -9.73 3.64
CA GLY A 321 -23.09 -8.58 3.68
C GLY A 321 -21.73 -8.88 3.09
N GLU A 322 -21.68 -9.66 2.00
CA GLU A 322 -20.44 -9.95 1.30
C GLU A 322 -19.79 -8.67 0.76
N GLU A 323 -18.51 -8.48 1.06
CA GLU A 323 -17.70 -7.33 0.68
C GLU A 323 -16.38 -7.86 0.10
N LEU A 324 -15.97 -7.36 -1.07
CA LEU A 324 -14.62 -7.58 -1.61
C LEU A 324 -13.91 -6.24 -1.61
N VAL A 325 -12.75 -6.18 -0.96
CA VAL A 325 -11.95 -4.95 -0.80
C VAL A 325 -10.59 -5.19 -1.44
N THR A 326 -10.21 -4.32 -2.36
CA THR A 326 -8.91 -4.30 -3.02
C THR A 326 -7.99 -3.32 -2.32
N TYR A 327 -6.79 -3.79 -1.97
CA TYR A 327 -5.75 -3.00 -1.36
C TYR A 327 -4.62 -2.76 -2.36
N SER A 328 -4.00 -1.60 -2.25
CA SER A 328 -2.77 -1.23 -2.95
C SER A 328 -1.77 -0.61 -1.99
N THR A 329 -0.48 -0.73 -2.34
CA THR A 329 0.60 -0.01 -1.67
C THR A 329 0.94 1.31 -2.37
N LEU A 330 1.73 2.15 -1.70
CA LEU A 330 2.39 3.32 -2.28
C LEU A 330 3.88 3.02 -2.42
N ASP A 331 4.50 3.50 -3.50
CA ASP A 331 5.96 3.48 -3.62
C ASP A 331 6.58 4.36 -2.52
N PRO A 332 7.55 3.86 -1.72
CA PRO A 332 8.27 4.63 -0.71
C PRO A 332 8.78 5.99 -1.18
N LYS A 333 9.15 6.12 -2.47
CA LYS A 333 9.60 7.40 -3.05
C LYS A 333 8.54 8.49 -2.96
N LEU A 334 7.25 8.14 -2.94
CA LEU A 334 6.11 9.07 -2.96
C LEU A 334 5.80 9.67 -1.59
N TYR A 335 6.18 9.00 -0.51
CA TYR A 335 5.87 9.45 0.85
C TYR A 335 7.10 9.64 1.76
N THR A 336 8.30 9.49 1.20
CA THR A 336 9.55 9.77 1.93
C THR A 336 9.99 11.21 1.65
N PRO A 337 10.05 12.10 2.66
CA PRO A 337 10.53 13.46 2.47
C PRO A 337 12.01 13.47 2.09
N THR A 338 12.40 14.43 1.25
CA THR A 338 13.80 14.67 0.90
C THR A 338 14.19 16.11 1.25
N VAL A 339 15.48 16.43 1.20
CA VAL A 339 15.97 17.80 1.48
C VAL A 339 15.30 18.83 0.57
N LEU A 340 15.08 18.50 -0.71
CA LEU A 340 14.46 19.40 -1.70
C LEU A 340 12.94 19.26 -1.77
N LYS A 341 12.39 18.16 -1.29
CA LYS A 341 10.94 17.92 -1.24
C LYS A 341 10.53 17.57 0.17
N PRO A 342 10.68 18.53 1.11
CA PRO A 342 10.50 18.25 2.51
C PRO A 342 9.04 17.95 2.83
N TRP A 343 8.05 18.48 2.09
CA TRP A 343 6.62 18.26 2.37
C TRP A 343 6.07 16.91 1.90
N ARG A 344 6.80 16.19 1.05
CA ARG A 344 6.39 14.88 0.54
C ARG A 344 6.16 13.89 1.68
N GLY A 345 4.96 13.31 1.80
CA GLY A 345 4.70 12.37 2.89
C GLY A 345 3.26 11.92 3.07
N ILE A 346 3.06 11.11 4.10
CA ILE A 346 1.73 10.80 4.64
C ILE A 346 1.39 11.85 5.69
N TRP A 347 0.20 12.43 5.56
CA TRP A 347 -0.29 13.50 6.42
C TRP A 347 -1.67 13.16 6.95
N VAL A 348 -2.10 13.88 7.97
CA VAL A 348 -3.46 13.83 8.48
C VAL A 348 -4.00 15.26 8.57
N GLY A 349 -5.29 15.44 8.28
CA GLY A 349 -6.01 16.72 8.43
C GLY A 349 -7.42 16.53 8.97
N ASP A 350 -7.94 17.52 9.68
CA ASP A 350 -9.33 17.54 10.16
C ASP A 350 -10.26 18.25 9.16
N TYR A 351 -11.25 17.54 8.65
CA TYR A 351 -12.32 18.04 7.80
C TYR A 351 -13.61 18.31 8.59
N SER A 352 -13.46 18.71 9.86
CA SER A 352 -14.53 19.15 10.75
C SER A 352 -15.61 18.09 10.97
N THR A 353 -16.78 18.22 10.34
CA THR A 353 -17.90 17.28 10.50
C THR A 353 -17.62 15.93 9.84
N HIS A 354 -16.68 15.88 8.90
CA HIS A 354 -16.29 14.64 8.22
C HIS A 354 -15.22 13.86 9.01
N GLY A 355 -14.50 14.52 9.92
CA GLY A 355 -13.48 13.89 10.76
C GLY A 355 -12.08 13.99 10.18
N CYS A 356 -11.16 13.21 10.75
CA CYS A 356 -9.76 13.20 10.35
C CYS A 356 -9.53 12.28 9.15
N GLU A 357 -8.86 12.79 8.13
CA GLU A 357 -8.51 12.05 6.92
C GLU A 357 -7.00 11.99 6.72
N PHE A 358 -6.52 10.87 6.20
CA PHE A 358 -5.12 10.69 5.80
C PHE A 358 -4.92 11.11 4.35
N LEU A 359 -3.85 11.84 4.10
CA LEU A 359 -3.51 12.43 2.81
C LEU A 359 -2.11 11.97 2.38
N LEU A 360 -1.91 11.83 1.08
CA LEU A 360 -0.60 11.82 0.45
C LEU A 360 -0.31 13.25 -0.02
N ILE A 361 0.68 13.91 0.57
CA ILE A 361 1.22 15.16 0.03
C ILE A 361 2.27 14.77 -1.01
N HIS A 362 1.96 15.03 -2.27
CA HIS A 362 2.75 14.65 -3.43
C HIS A 362 3.34 15.89 -4.12
N GLN A 363 4.57 15.75 -4.61
CA GLN A 363 5.33 16.79 -5.31
C GLN A 363 5.86 16.18 -6.64
N PRO A 364 5.09 16.26 -7.74
CA PRO A 364 5.24 15.44 -8.95
C PRO A 364 6.50 15.73 -9.79
N ASP A 365 7.21 16.82 -9.53
CA ASP A 365 8.32 17.30 -10.38
C ASP A 365 9.62 16.47 -10.24
N ASP A 366 9.54 15.14 -10.20
CA ASP A 366 10.71 14.24 -10.05
C ASP A 366 11.48 14.04 -11.38
N GLU A 367 10.83 14.23 -12.54
CA GLU A 367 11.41 13.86 -13.85
C GLU A 367 12.24 14.97 -14.51
N THR A 368 12.07 16.23 -14.11
CA THR A 368 12.86 17.37 -14.59
C THR A 368 13.10 18.33 -13.44
N SER A 369 14.19 18.13 -12.70
CA SER A 369 14.68 19.16 -11.79
C SER A 369 15.12 20.35 -12.62
N ALA A 370 14.40 21.47 -12.52
CA ALA A 370 14.75 22.69 -13.22
C ALA A 370 16.21 23.07 -12.95
N THR A 371 16.94 23.51 -13.98
CA THR A 371 18.33 23.94 -13.81
C THR A 371 18.39 25.21 -12.96
N ASP A 372 19.56 25.50 -12.39
CA ASP A 372 19.73 26.69 -11.57
C ASP A 372 19.47 27.96 -12.41
N GLU A 373 19.76 27.93 -13.72
CA GLU A 373 19.43 29.01 -14.65
C GLU A 373 17.91 29.15 -14.89
N GLU A 374 17.19 28.04 -15.02
CA GLU A 374 15.72 28.04 -15.20
C GLU A 374 15.00 28.60 -13.96
N LEU A 375 15.57 28.38 -12.78
CA LEU A 375 15.10 28.95 -11.52
C LEU A 375 15.58 30.40 -11.29
N GLY A 376 16.36 30.98 -12.20
CA GLY A 376 16.94 32.32 -12.06
C GLY A 376 17.96 32.43 -10.93
N LEU A 377 18.53 31.30 -10.50
CA LEU A 377 19.55 31.23 -9.46
C LEU A 377 20.92 31.52 -10.09
N VAL A 378 21.34 32.78 -10.03
CA VAL A 378 22.69 33.21 -10.43
C VAL A 378 23.48 33.68 -9.23
N ILE A 379 24.79 33.39 -9.17
CA ILE A 379 25.66 33.86 -8.09
C ILE A 379 25.72 35.39 -8.13
N ARG A 380 25.57 36.05 -6.98
CA ARG A 380 25.62 37.51 -6.84
C ARG A 380 27.04 37.96 -6.46
N ASP A 381 27.49 39.10 -6.98
CA ASP A 381 28.85 39.61 -6.80
C ASP A 381 29.27 39.84 -5.32
N SER A 382 28.31 39.97 -4.41
CA SER A 382 28.54 40.31 -3.00
C SER A 382 28.00 39.28 -2.01
N GLU A 383 27.57 38.10 -2.46
CA GLU A 383 27.08 37.04 -1.56
C GLU A 383 28.23 36.10 -1.19
N SER A 384 28.22 35.63 0.06
CA SER A 384 29.12 34.56 0.50
C SER A 384 28.69 33.20 -0.06
N ASP A 385 29.62 32.24 -0.11
CA ASP A 385 29.33 30.86 -0.54
C ASP A 385 28.20 30.22 0.29
N GLU A 386 28.13 30.53 1.59
CA GLU A 386 27.08 30.05 2.48
C GLU A 386 25.70 30.64 2.14
N GLU A 387 25.64 31.95 1.86
CA GLU A 387 24.42 32.64 1.43
C GLU A 387 23.94 32.15 0.06
N TRP A 388 24.86 31.89 -0.87
CA TRP A 388 24.57 31.30 -2.17
C TRP A 388 23.94 29.91 -2.01
N GLU A 389 24.57 29.00 -1.27
CA GLU A 389 24.05 27.64 -1.11
C GLU A 389 22.72 27.61 -0.34
N ALA A 390 22.52 28.50 0.64
CA ALA A 390 21.24 28.64 1.32
C ALA A 390 20.13 29.09 0.36
N ARG A 391 20.38 30.13 -0.43
CA ARG A 391 19.43 30.64 -1.44
C ARG A 391 19.15 29.62 -2.54
N ARG A 392 20.18 28.90 -2.98
CA ARG A 392 20.08 27.85 -3.98
C ARG A 392 19.23 26.70 -3.47
N THR A 393 19.46 26.27 -2.23
CA THR A 393 18.67 25.22 -1.57
C THR A 393 17.22 25.66 -1.39
N GLU A 394 16.98 26.90 -0.95
CA GLU A 394 15.64 27.45 -0.80
C GLU A 394 14.89 27.50 -2.14
N GLY A 395 15.52 28.03 -3.20
CA GLY A 395 14.93 28.10 -4.54
C GLY A 395 14.62 26.73 -5.13
N ARG A 396 15.44 25.72 -4.82
CA ARG A 396 15.20 24.32 -5.23
C ARG A 396 14.15 23.61 -4.38
N THR A 397 13.90 24.09 -3.17
CA THR A 397 12.92 23.50 -2.24
C THR A 397 11.52 24.04 -2.53
N PHE A 398 11.41 25.36 -2.74
CA PHE A 398 10.15 26.03 -3.05
C PHE A 398 10.02 26.21 -4.56
N GLN A 399 9.68 25.13 -5.25
CA GLN A 399 9.38 25.15 -6.68
C GLN A 399 8.29 24.14 -7.01
N GLY A 400 7.57 24.44 -8.09
CA GLY A 400 6.67 23.49 -8.72
C GLY A 400 5.39 23.23 -7.93
N ARG A 401 4.77 22.09 -8.22
CA ARG A 401 3.40 21.80 -7.77
C ARG A 401 3.40 21.00 -6.47
N LEU A 402 2.44 21.30 -5.60
CA LEU A 402 2.14 20.49 -4.41
C LEU A 402 0.66 20.12 -4.43
N GLU A 403 0.38 18.83 -4.31
CA GLU A 403 -0.99 18.31 -4.26
C GLU A 403 -1.21 17.43 -3.03
N ALA A 404 -2.39 17.54 -2.45
CA ALA A 404 -2.84 16.68 -1.38
C ALA A 404 -3.90 15.73 -1.91
N ILE A 405 -3.61 14.43 -1.88
CA ILE A 405 -4.51 13.37 -2.37
C ILE A 405 -5.05 12.61 -1.18
N LYS A 406 -6.37 12.41 -1.11
CA LYS A 406 -7.00 11.69 0.00
C LYS A 406 -6.68 10.20 -0.06
N LEU A 407 -5.95 9.65 0.90
CA LEU A 407 -5.78 8.18 1.06
C LEU A 407 -6.96 7.58 1.82
N THR A 408 -7.49 8.34 2.78
CA THR A 408 -8.86 8.19 3.26
C THR A 408 -9.64 9.44 2.90
N GLY A 409 -10.89 9.25 2.51
CA GLY A 409 -11.75 10.33 2.02
C GLY A 409 -13.09 10.36 2.74
N ASP A 410 -13.96 11.23 2.24
CA ASP A 410 -15.28 11.45 2.79
C ASP A 410 -16.35 11.32 1.69
N PRO A 411 -17.65 11.38 2.02
CA PRO A 411 -18.72 11.26 1.03
C PRO A 411 -18.73 12.35 -0.04
N ASN A 412 -18.07 13.48 0.18
CA ASN A 412 -18.03 14.62 -0.72
C ASN A 412 -16.76 14.58 -1.56
N VAL A 413 -15.57 14.49 -0.96
CA VAL A 413 -14.28 14.28 -1.65
C VAL A 413 -13.76 12.88 -1.30
N PRO A 414 -13.97 11.88 -2.18
CA PRO A 414 -13.58 10.50 -1.91
C PRO A 414 -12.07 10.29 -1.82
N ARG A 415 -11.69 9.12 -1.32
CA ARG A 415 -10.30 8.65 -1.43
C ARG A 415 -9.87 8.60 -2.90
N GLY A 416 -8.59 8.80 -3.15
CA GLY A 416 -8.02 8.91 -4.48
C GLY A 416 -8.25 10.26 -5.15
N GLU A 417 -9.01 11.18 -4.56
CA GLU A 417 -9.21 12.53 -5.10
C GLU A 417 -8.28 13.53 -4.44
N ILE A 418 -7.89 14.54 -5.23
CA ILE A 418 -7.14 15.69 -4.74
C ILE A 418 -8.07 16.53 -3.86
N THR A 419 -7.68 16.79 -2.63
CA THR A 419 -8.43 17.66 -1.72
C THR A 419 -7.99 19.11 -1.78
N PHE A 420 -6.71 19.37 -2.07
CA PHE A 420 -6.21 20.70 -2.38
C PHE A 420 -4.94 20.63 -3.23
N VAL A 421 -4.67 21.71 -3.96
CA VAL A 421 -3.51 21.83 -4.84
C VAL A 421 -2.95 23.25 -4.79
N ALA A 422 -1.64 23.39 -4.72
CA ALA A 422 -0.92 24.63 -5.00
C ALA A 422 -0.15 24.42 -6.31
N ASP A 423 -0.52 25.18 -7.34
CA ASP A 423 0.04 25.01 -8.69
C ASP A 423 1.52 25.44 -8.76
N ASP A 424 1.92 26.42 -7.93
CA ASP A 424 3.30 26.84 -7.73
C ASP A 424 3.53 27.14 -6.24
N ILE A 425 4.46 26.43 -5.60
CA ILE A 425 4.88 26.71 -4.21
C ILE A 425 6.08 27.67 -4.14
N GLY A 426 6.65 28.01 -5.29
CA GLY A 426 7.76 28.94 -5.46
C GLY A 426 7.33 30.40 -5.53
N PRO A 427 8.19 31.28 -6.10
CA PRO A 427 7.93 32.72 -6.12
C PRO A 427 6.67 33.13 -6.89
N GLY A 428 6.30 32.41 -7.95
CA GLY A 428 5.14 32.74 -8.79
C GLY A 428 3.80 32.46 -8.12
N GLY A 429 3.79 31.60 -7.09
CA GLY A 429 2.59 31.28 -6.31
C GLY A 429 2.39 32.14 -5.06
N LEU A 430 3.34 32.99 -4.68
CA LEU A 430 3.27 33.77 -3.44
C LEU A 430 2.02 34.66 -3.38
N VAL A 431 1.43 34.74 -2.19
CA VAL A 431 0.33 35.68 -1.91
C VAL A 431 0.92 37.01 -1.45
N ASP A 432 0.54 38.09 -2.13
CA ASP A 432 0.91 39.44 -1.74
C ASP A 432 0.00 39.98 -0.63
N GLY A 433 0.57 40.76 0.29
CA GLY A 433 -0.16 41.47 1.34
C GLY A 433 0.13 40.98 2.76
N PRO A 434 -0.55 41.56 3.76
CA PRO A 434 -0.41 41.11 5.15
C PRO A 434 -0.96 39.69 5.32
N PRO A 435 -0.44 38.90 6.28
CA PRO A 435 -0.99 37.59 6.57
C PRO A 435 -2.45 37.69 7.02
N VAL A 436 -3.21 36.63 6.77
CA VAL A 436 -4.62 36.52 7.18
C VAL A 436 -4.83 36.66 8.69
N ASP A 437 -3.85 36.21 9.49
CA ASP A 437 -3.83 36.35 10.94
C ASP A 437 -2.39 36.63 11.41
N PRO A 438 -2.17 37.46 12.45
CA PRO A 438 -0.85 37.73 13.01
C PRO A 438 -0.03 36.47 13.37
N CYS A 439 -0.66 35.34 13.68
CA CYS A 439 0.06 34.10 13.98
C CYS A 439 0.83 33.53 12.77
N PHE A 440 0.48 33.93 11.55
CA PHE A 440 1.15 33.52 10.31
C PHE A 440 2.18 34.55 9.81
N GLN A 441 2.50 35.55 10.62
CA GLN A 441 3.49 36.57 10.26
C GLN A 441 4.86 35.93 9.96
N GLY A 442 5.41 36.24 8.78
CA GLY A 442 6.71 35.72 8.33
C GLY A 442 6.67 34.31 7.73
N MET A 443 5.51 33.65 7.69
CA MET A 443 5.36 32.36 7.01
C MET A 443 5.19 32.56 5.50
N ARG A 444 5.65 31.58 4.71
CA ARG A 444 5.37 31.54 3.27
C ARG A 444 3.91 31.17 3.06
N VAL A 445 3.20 31.99 2.28
CA VAL A 445 1.81 31.75 1.88
C VAL A 445 1.74 31.76 0.37
N VAL A 446 1.11 30.73 -0.21
CA VAL A 446 0.94 30.60 -1.66
C VAL A 446 -0.52 30.41 -2.03
N HIS A 447 -0.87 30.79 -3.26
CA HIS A 447 -2.18 30.54 -3.83
C HIS A 447 -2.41 29.02 -3.97
N SER A 448 -3.60 28.59 -3.60
CA SER A 448 -4.00 27.19 -3.64
C SER A 448 -5.47 27.08 -4.03
N LYS A 449 -5.93 25.87 -4.33
CA LYS A 449 -7.32 25.56 -4.62
C LYS A 449 -7.75 24.40 -3.75
N GLY A 450 -8.86 24.56 -3.03
CA GLY A 450 -9.49 23.50 -2.26
C GLY A 450 -10.61 22.85 -3.07
N HIS A 451 -10.70 21.53 -3.00
CA HIS A 451 -11.71 20.76 -3.71
C HIS A 451 -12.98 20.62 -2.87
N ILE A 452 -14.12 20.95 -3.45
CA ILE A 452 -15.44 20.75 -2.85
C ILE A 452 -16.35 20.02 -3.83
N ALA A 453 -17.28 19.22 -3.31
CA ALA A 453 -18.32 18.57 -4.09
C ALA A 453 -19.55 18.29 -3.21
N ASN A 454 -20.66 17.92 -3.83
CA ASN A 454 -21.80 17.36 -3.12
C ASN A 454 -21.55 15.86 -2.83
N THR A 455 -22.38 15.29 -1.95
CA THR A 455 -22.32 13.86 -1.61
C THR A 455 -22.33 12.97 -2.85
N GLY A 456 -21.46 11.96 -2.87
CA GLY A 456 -21.23 11.09 -4.03
C GLY A 456 -20.27 11.70 -5.06
N PHE A 457 -19.45 12.68 -4.65
CA PHE A 457 -18.53 13.42 -5.53
C PHE A 457 -19.25 14.07 -6.73
N ALA A 458 -20.45 14.58 -6.47
CA ALA A 458 -21.29 15.16 -7.51
C ALA A 458 -21.07 16.68 -7.64
N SER A 459 -21.01 17.18 -8.87
CA SER A 459 -20.80 18.61 -9.17
C SER A 459 -19.55 19.16 -8.48
N ASP A 460 -18.45 18.42 -8.59
CA ASP A 460 -17.16 18.76 -8.02
C ASP A 460 -16.60 20.04 -8.65
N ARG A 461 -15.91 20.83 -7.84
CA ARG A 461 -15.20 22.04 -8.29
C ARG A 461 -14.13 22.46 -7.31
N TYR A 462 -13.14 23.16 -7.84
CA TYR A 462 -12.14 23.85 -7.05
C TYR A 462 -12.61 25.25 -6.66
N ILE A 463 -12.32 25.66 -5.43
CA ILE A 463 -12.49 27.02 -4.94
C ILE A 463 -11.16 27.57 -4.44
N GLU A 464 -11.05 28.89 -4.44
CA GLU A 464 -9.84 29.59 -4.02
C GLU A 464 -9.51 29.32 -2.55
N SER A 465 -8.24 29.04 -2.28
CA SER A 465 -7.67 28.88 -0.95
C SER A 465 -6.23 29.38 -0.94
N GLN A 466 -5.61 29.42 0.23
CA GLN A 466 -4.20 29.75 0.39
C GLN A 466 -3.54 28.66 1.22
N LEU A 467 -2.38 28.20 0.80
CA LEU A 467 -1.59 27.23 1.53
C LEU A 467 -0.49 27.96 2.31
N ILE A 468 -0.41 27.71 3.60
CA ILE A 468 0.50 28.34 4.55
C ILE A 468 1.50 27.28 5.02
N PHE A 469 2.78 27.56 4.81
CA PHE A 469 3.88 26.68 5.21
C PHE A 469 4.33 27.02 6.63
N VAL A 470 3.80 26.29 7.61
CA VAL A 470 4.11 26.51 9.04
C VAL A 470 5.45 25.88 9.40
N SER A 471 5.71 24.65 8.93
CA SER A 471 6.99 23.96 9.02
C SER A 471 7.07 22.85 7.97
N HIS A 472 8.15 22.05 7.98
CA HIS A 472 8.22 20.86 7.13
C HIS A 472 7.20 19.78 7.53
N ASP A 473 6.74 19.76 8.79
CA ASP A 473 5.80 18.75 9.29
C ASP A 473 4.40 19.29 9.58
N ARG A 474 4.18 20.59 9.32
CA ARG A 474 2.91 21.26 9.58
C ARG A 474 2.55 22.23 8.45
N LEU A 475 1.35 22.05 7.89
CA LEU A 475 0.76 22.93 6.88
C LEU A 475 -0.56 23.48 7.40
N ALA A 476 -0.98 24.62 6.87
CA ALA A 476 -2.33 25.13 7.08
C ALA A 476 -2.96 25.58 5.76
N GLN A 477 -4.24 25.35 5.58
CA GLN A 477 -5.00 25.79 4.42
C GLN A 477 -6.07 26.78 4.86
N HIS A 478 -5.99 27.99 4.31
CA HIS A 478 -6.99 29.04 4.47
C HIS A 478 -7.99 29.01 3.32
N TRP A 479 -9.24 28.72 3.63
CA TRP A 479 -10.38 28.73 2.71
C TRP A 479 -10.94 30.15 2.61
N VAL A 480 -10.44 30.94 1.66
CA VAL A 480 -10.71 32.39 1.54
C VAL A 480 -12.22 32.70 1.52
N GLY A 481 -12.99 31.97 0.72
CA GLY A 481 -14.44 32.19 0.60
C GLY A 481 -15.26 31.77 1.83
N PHE A 482 -14.69 30.96 2.73
CA PHE A 482 -15.36 30.49 3.93
C PHE A 482 -14.81 31.15 5.21
N GLY A 483 -13.63 31.76 5.17
CA GLY A 483 -12.98 32.32 6.35
C GLY A 483 -12.57 31.26 7.37
N HIS A 484 -12.14 30.08 6.91
CA HIS A 484 -11.72 28.98 7.79
C HIS A 484 -10.28 28.55 7.51
N ILE A 485 -9.55 28.19 8.56
CA ILE A 485 -8.20 27.64 8.46
C ILE A 485 -8.17 26.24 9.09
N ASN A 486 -7.73 25.26 8.28
CA ASN A 486 -7.50 23.89 8.72
C ASN A 486 -6.01 23.58 8.71
N TYR A 487 -5.53 22.85 9.71
CA TYR A 487 -4.13 22.40 9.79
C TYR A 487 -4.00 20.95 9.35
N PHE A 488 -2.80 20.64 8.88
CA PHE A 488 -2.36 19.30 8.51
C PHE A 488 -1.05 19.00 9.21
N GLN A 489 -0.88 17.75 9.65
CA GLN A 489 0.31 17.28 10.35
C GLN A 489 0.86 16.04 9.64
N ARG A 490 2.19 15.99 9.48
CA ARG A 490 2.85 14.79 8.94
C ARG A 490 2.78 13.64 9.94
N VAL A 491 2.58 12.43 9.42
CA VAL A 491 2.60 11.18 10.17
C VAL A 491 3.92 10.46 9.93
N ASP A 492 4.67 10.16 11.00
CA ASP A 492 5.79 9.21 10.92
C ASP A 492 5.25 7.77 10.95
N VAL A 493 5.24 7.14 9.77
CA VAL A 493 4.70 5.78 9.62
C VAL A 493 5.61 4.73 10.25
N ASP A 494 6.92 4.97 10.29
CA ASP A 494 7.90 3.98 10.73
C ASP A 494 7.84 3.76 12.26
N GLU A 495 7.26 4.71 13.01
CA GLU A 495 6.94 4.50 14.43
C GLU A 495 5.97 3.35 14.67
N PHE A 496 5.06 3.09 13.72
CA PHE A 496 4.03 2.05 13.85
C PHE A 496 4.52 0.65 13.45
N LEU A 497 5.71 0.54 12.85
CA LEU A 497 6.33 -0.74 12.51
C LEU A 497 7.00 -1.42 13.69
N LYS A 498 7.33 -0.65 14.74
CA LYS A 498 7.98 -1.16 15.96
C LYS A 498 6.99 -1.99 16.78
N VAL A 499 7.44 -3.15 17.25
CA VAL A 499 6.65 -4.14 18.00
C VAL A 499 7.12 -4.24 19.45
#